data_AF-A0A351G822-F1
#
_entry.id   AF-A0A351G822-F1
#
_cell.length_a   1.000
_cell.length_b   1.000
_cell.length_c   1.000
_cell.angle_alpha   90.00
_cell.angle_beta   90.00
_cell.angle_gamma   90.00
#
_symmetry.space_group_name_H-M   'P 1'
#
loop_
_entity.id
_entity.type
_entity.pdbx_description
1 polymer ?
#
loop_
_entity_poly.entity_id
_entity_poly.type
_entity_poly.pdbx_seq_one_letter_code
_entity_poly.pdbx_strand_id
1 'polypeptide(L)' 'MAALYASRNSDTAVISKLYPTRSHTGAAQGGIGAALGNLEDDRADWHTYDTVKGSDYLGDQDSIEFMCNEAINV' A
#
# COMPACT_ATOMS: atom_id res chain seq x y z
N MET A 1 -4.43 1.32 -9.43
CA MET A 1 -5.65 0.87 -8.74
C MET A 1 -6.77 1.92 -8.73
N ALA A 2 -6.51 3.20 -8.43
CA ALA A 2 -7.56 4.23 -8.36
C ALA A 2 -8.52 4.26 -9.57
N ALA A 3 -7.99 4.29 -10.81
CA ALA A 3 -8.82 4.33 -12.01
C ALA A 3 -9.73 3.10 -12.19
N LEU A 4 -9.28 1.91 -11.76
CA LEU A 4 -10.06 0.67 -11.84
C LEU A 4 -11.27 0.70 -10.89
N TYR A 5 -11.10 1.28 -9.70
CA TYR A 5 -12.20 1.40 -8.74
C TYR A 5 -13.16 2.53 -9.12
N ALA A 6 -12.64 3.67 -9.57
CA ALA A 6 -13.45 4.80 -10.01
C ALA A 6 -14.30 4.47 -11.25
N SER A 7 -13.77 3.71 -12.21
CA SER A 7 -14.47 3.35 -13.44
C SER A 7 -15.71 2.47 -13.23
N ARG A 8 -15.91 1.92 -12.03
CA ARG A 8 -17.10 1.13 -11.68
C ARG A 8 -18.33 2.00 -11.50
N ASN A 9 -18.14 3.27 -11.12
CA ASN A 9 -19.23 4.19 -10.76
C ASN A 9 -19.24 5.48 -11.60
N SER A 10 -18.14 5.81 -12.28
CA SER A 10 -17.99 7.06 -13.02
C SER A 10 -17.17 6.90 -14.30
N ASP A 11 -17.50 7.68 -15.33
CA ASP A 11 -16.66 7.79 -16.54
C ASP A 11 -15.27 8.32 -16.17
N THR A 12 -14.26 7.48 -16.39
CA THR A 12 -12.91 7.70 -15.87
C THR A 12 -11.88 7.75 -17.01
N ALA A 13 -11.12 8.84 -17.09
CA ALA A 13 -10.00 8.96 -18.01
C ALA A 13 -8.67 8.69 -17.28
N VAL A 14 -7.78 7.90 -17.91
CA VAL A 14 -6.42 7.66 -17.42
C VAL A 14 -5.43 8.38 -18.32
N ILE A 15 -4.74 9.37 -17.78
CA ILE A 15 -3.75 10.18 -18.51
C ILE A 15 -2.36 9.80 -18.01
N SER A 16 -1.48 9.39 -18.91
CA SER A 16 -0.10 9.03 -18.60
C SER A 16 0.82 9.45 -19.74
N LYS A 17 2.03 9.93 -19.39
CA LYS A 17 3.11 10.20 -20.36
C LYS A 17 3.64 8.91 -20.98
N LEU A 18 3.59 7.80 -20.23
CA LEU A 18 4.13 6.51 -20.62
C LEU A 18 3.00 5.50 -20.83
N TYR A 19 3.28 4.45 -21.61
CA TYR A 19 2.40 3.29 -21.64
C TYR A 19 2.31 2.66 -20.23
N PRO A 20 1.12 2.21 -19.75
CA PRO A 20 0.92 1.86 -18.34
C PRO A 20 1.93 0.84 -17.77
N THR A 21 2.31 -0.17 -18.54
CA THR A 21 3.29 -1.20 -18.12
C THR A 21 4.74 -0.74 -18.10
N ARG A 22 5.02 0.47 -18.59
CA ARG A 22 6.35 1.13 -18.53
C ARG A 22 6.47 2.10 -17.35
N SER A 23 5.51 2.10 -16.43
CA SER A 23 5.63 2.83 -15.16
C SER A 23 6.73 2.22 -14.28
N HIS A 24 7.33 3.03 -13.40
CA HIS A 24 8.41 2.59 -12.51
C HIS A 24 7.97 1.52 -11.51
N THR A 25 6.67 1.33 -11.30
CA THR A 25 6.12 0.22 -10.49
C THR A 25 6.65 -1.14 -10.96
N GLY A 26 6.88 -1.34 -12.27
CA GLY A 26 7.43 -2.58 -12.81
C GLY A 26 8.90 -2.85 -12.46
N ALA A 27 9.62 -1.86 -11.90
CA ALA A 27 11.01 -2.04 -11.44
C ALA A 27 11.12 -2.54 -9.99
N ALA A 28 10.01 -2.66 -9.25
CA ALA A 28 10.01 -3.19 -7.90
C ALA A 28 10.33 -4.70 -7.92
N GLN A 29 11.24 -5.14 -7.03
CA GLN A 29 11.73 -6.53 -6.99
C GLN A 29 11.43 -7.27 -5.68
N GLY A 30 11.32 -6.56 -4.56
CA GLY A 30 11.17 -7.17 -3.24
C GLY A 30 9.80 -7.81 -3.02
N GLY A 31 8.86 -7.04 -2.48
CA GLY A 31 7.52 -7.51 -2.20
C GLY A 31 6.62 -6.38 -1.67
N ILE A 32 5.47 -6.76 -1.15
CA ILE A 32 4.55 -5.89 -0.42
C ILE A 32 4.46 -6.37 1.03
N GLY A 33 4.61 -5.45 1.99
CA GLY A 33 4.50 -5.76 3.41
C GLY A 33 3.04 -5.85 3.85
N ALA A 34 2.66 -6.95 4.48
CA ALA A 34 1.35 -7.16 5.07
C ALA A 34 1.47 -8.19 6.20
N ALA A 35 0.86 -7.90 7.35
CA ALA A 35 0.88 -8.77 8.52
C ALA A 35 -0.14 -9.91 8.38
N LEU A 36 0.10 -10.80 7.41
CA LEU A 36 -0.81 -11.89 7.06
C LEU A 36 -0.69 -13.10 8.00
N GLY A 37 0.36 -13.17 8.82
CA GLY A 37 0.56 -14.29 9.75
C GLY A 37 0.86 -15.65 9.09
N ASN A 38 1.31 -15.66 7.82
CA ASN A 38 1.46 -16.91 7.04
C ASN A 38 2.68 -17.75 7.43
N LEU A 39 3.74 -17.13 7.97
CA LEU A 39 4.99 -17.79 8.35
C LEU A 39 5.13 -17.88 9.87
N GLU A 40 4.86 -16.79 10.56
CA GLU A 40 4.86 -16.64 12.01
C GLU A 40 3.68 -15.76 12.44
N ASP A 41 3.36 -15.76 13.73
CA ASP A 41 2.32 -14.86 14.25
C ASP A 41 2.73 -13.42 13.96
N ASP A 42 1.82 -12.64 13.37
CA ASP A 42 2.07 -11.26 12.98
C ASP A 42 0.80 -10.44 13.17
N ARG A 43 0.96 -9.16 13.51
CA ARG A 43 -0.13 -8.25 13.87
C ARG A 43 0.04 -6.89 13.21
N ALA A 44 -1.07 -6.32 12.74
CA ALA A 44 -1.08 -4.97 12.16
C ALA A 44 -0.48 -3.91 13.10
N ASP A 45 -0.67 -4.05 14.42
CA ASP A 45 -0.09 -3.15 15.42
C ASP A 45 1.45 -3.17 15.42
N TRP A 46 2.06 -4.35 15.21
CA TRP A 46 3.51 -4.50 15.15
C TRP A 46 4.06 -3.85 13.88
N HIS A 47 3.39 -4.06 12.75
CA HIS A 47 3.70 -3.39 11.49
C HIS A 47 3.53 -1.86 11.58
N THR A 48 2.50 -1.38 12.29
CA THR A 48 2.29 0.04 12.57
C THR A 48 3.45 0.60 13.39
N TYR A 49 3.86 -0.08 14.45
CA TYR A 49 5.00 0.32 15.28
C TYR A 49 6.30 0.41 14.47
N ASP A 50 6.61 -0.61 13.67
CA ASP A 50 7.82 -0.62 12.83
C ASP A 50 7.80 0.51 11.80
N THR A 51 6.63 0.82 11.24
CA THR A 51 6.47 1.93 10.29
C THR A 51 6.65 3.30 10.95
N VAL A 52 6.04 3.51 12.12
CA VAL A 52 6.21 4.76 12.89
C VAL A 52 7.68 4.97 13.26
N LYS A 53 8.33 3.93 13.79
CA LYS A 53 9.76 3.97 14.12
C LYS A 53 10.63 4.19 12.88
N GLY A 54 10.33 3.49 11.78
CA GLY A 54 11.06 3.61 10.52
C GLY A 54 10.92 4.98 9.86
N SER A 55 9.80 5.67 10.10
CA SER A 55 9.57 7.06 9.66
C SER A 55 10.32 8.11 10.48
N ASP A 56 11.13 7.70 11.46
CA ASP A 56 11.77 8.58 12.44
C ASP A 56 10.75 9.47 13.17
N TYR A 57 9.58 8.90 13.47
CA TYR A 57 8.44 9.56 14.13
C TYR A 57 7.88 10.79 13.40
N LEU A 58 8.22 10.99 12.13
CA LEU A 58 7.72 12.09 11.31
C LEU A 58 6.47 11.71 10.51
N GLY A 59 6.13 10.41 10.43
CA GLY A 59 4.94 9.94 9.74
C GLY A 59 3.65 10.19 10.51
N ASP A 60 2.59 10.52 9.78
CA ASP A 60 1.23 10.67 10.31
C ASP A 60 0.69 9.31 10.78
N GLN A 61 0.51 9.15 12.08
CA GLN A 61 0.23 7.84 12.69
C GLN A 61 -1.14 7.28 12.30
N ASP A 62 -2.13 8.14 12.07
CA ASP A 62 -3.46 7.75 11.60
C ASP A 62 -3.42 7.13 10.19
N SER A 63 -2.59 7.71 9.32
CA SER A 63 -2.38 7.23 7.96
C SER A 63 -1.61 5.92 7.93
N ILE A 64 -0.61 5.79 8.82
CA ILE A 64 0.16 4.55 8.98
C ILE A 64 -0.72 3.42 9.52
N GLU A 65 -1.52 3.69 10.55
CA GLU A 65 -2.46 2.71 11.12
C GLU A 65 -3.48 2.25 10.07
N PHE A 66 -4.06 3.18 9.32
CA PHE A 66 -4.97 2.84 8.21
C PHE A 66 -4.27 1.95 7.17
N MET A 67 -3.05 2.31 6.75
CA MET A 67 -2.28 1.54 5.78
C MET A 67 -1.99 0.11 6.27
N CYS A 68 -1.53 -0.05 7.51
CA CYS A 68 -1.15 -1.35 8.07
C CYS A 68 -2.37 -2.26 8.32
N ASN A 69 -3.50 -1.70 8.74
CA ASN A 69 -4.74 -2.45 8.91
C ASN A 69 -5.34 -2.89 7.56
N GLU A 70 -5.38 -2.00 6.57
CA GLU A 70 -5.89 -2.33 5.24
C GLU A 70 -4.95 -3.24 4.44
N ALA A 71 -3.65 -3.29 4.77
CA ALA A 71 -2.69 -4.17 4.10
C ALA A 71 -3.06 -5.67 4.22
N ILE A 72 -3.85 -6.05 5.22
CA ILE A 72 -4.30 -7.44 5.43
C ILE A 72 -5.58 -7.72 4.62
N ASN A 73 -6.34 -6.69 4.26
CA ASN A 73 -7.59 -6.78 3.50
C ASN A 73 -7.34 -6.86 1.98
N VAL A 74 -6.57 -7.86 1.56
CA VAL A 74 -6.26 -8.11 0.13
C VAL A 74 -7.36 -8.91 -0.56
#